data_AF-A0A259LXI8-F1
#
_entry.id   AF-A0A259LXI8-F1
#
_cell.length_a   1.000
_cell.length_b   1.000
_cell.length_c   1.000
_cell.angle_alpha   90.00
_cell.angle_beta   90.00
_cell.angle_gamma   90.00
#
_symmetry.space_group_name_H-M   'P 1'
#
loop_
_entity.id
_entity.type
_entity.pdbx_description
1 polymer ?
#
loop_
_entity_poly.entity_id
_entity_poly.type
_entity_poly.pdbx_seq_one_letter_code
_entity_poly.pdbx_strand_id
1 'polypeptide(L)'
;MPDTLFAALVLGVLEGLTEFIPVSSTGHILLAGHFMGFESAGKTFEVVIQLGAVLAVMLVYATKLVAVFAAAPHDPQARRTILSVL
;
A
#
# COMPACT_ATOMS: atom_id res chain seq x y z
N MET A 1 10.29 -19.44 16.51
CA MET A 1 10.73 -19.12 15.15
C MET A 1 11.11 -17.63 15.11
N PRO A 2 12.33 -17.25 15.51
CA PRO A 2 12.82 -15.87 15.37
C PRO A 2 12.88 -15.39 13.91
N ASP A 3 12.82 -16.32 12.95
CA ASP A 3 12.95 -16.06 11.51
C ASP A 3 11.70 -15.40 10.88
N THR A 4 10.52 -15.54 11.51
CA THR A 4 9.27 -14.97 10.97
C THR A 4 9.24 -13.45 11.05
N LEU A 5 9.82 -12.85 12.09
CA LEU A 5 9.90 -11.40 12.22
C LEU A 5 10.87 -10.80 11.18
N PHE A 6 11.99 -11.48 10.94
CA PHE A 6 12.95 -11.08 9.91
C PHE A 6 12.33 -11.16 8.52
N ALA A 7 11.67 -12.28 8.18
CA ALA A 7 10.95 -12.42 6.92
C ALA A 7 9.85 -11.35 6.77
N ALA A 8 9.05 -11.11 7.81
CA ALA A 8 8.01 -10.09 7.79
C ALA A 8 8.57 -8.67 7.58
N LEU A 9 9.71 -8.34 8.20
CA LEU A 9 10.38 -7.06 8.02
C LEU A 9 10.91 -6.90 6.60
N VAL A 10 11.55 -7.92 6.04
CA VAL A 10 12.07 -7.88 4.66
C VAL A 10 10.92 -7.74 3.66
N LEU A 11 9.86 -8.55 3.80
CA LEU A 11 8.70 -8.48 2.92
C LEU A 11 7.96 -7.14 3.05
N GLY A 12 7.82 -6.60 4.27
CA GLY A 12 7.21 -5.28 4.47
C GLY A 12 8.02 -4.14 3.83
N VAL A 13 9.36 -4.19 3.91
CA VAL A 13 10.23 -3.22 3.22
C VAL A 13 10.13 -3.39 1.71
N LEU A 14 10.14 -4.62 1.20
CA LEU A 14 10.00 -4.91 -0.23
C LEU A 14 8.68 -4.35 -0.79
N GLU A 15 7.57 -4.58 -0.08
CA GLU A 15 6.25 -4.05 -0.45
C GLU A 15 6.27 -2.52 -0.47
N GLY A 16 6.72 -1.88 0.62
CA GLY A 16 6.77 -0.43 0.70
C GLY A 16 7.64 0.24 -0.36
N LEU A 17 8.68 -0.46 -0.85
CA LEU A 17 9.54 0.05 -1.92
C LEU A 17 8.97 -0.20 -3.32
N THR A 18 8.30 -1.33 -3.52
CA THR A 18 7.86 -1.76 -4.86
C THR A 18 6.43 -1.36 -5.19
N GLU A 19 5.59 -1.06 -4.21
CA GLU A 19 4.18 -0.66 -4.44
C GLU A 19 4.06 0.65 -5.22
N PHE A 20 5.05 1.55 -5.09
CA PHE A 20 5.03 2.85 -5.76
C PHE A 20 5.76 2.86 -7.10
N ILE A 21 6.36 1.74 -7.49
CA ILE A 21 7.12 1.58 -8.74
C ILE A 21 6.34 0.59 -9.62
N PRO A 22 6.20 0.80 -10.94
CA PRO A 22 5.46 -0.11 -11.82
C PRO A 22 6.25 -1.42 -12.10
N VAL A 23 6.47 -2.23 -11.06
CA VAL A 23 7.29 -3.47 -11.09
C VAL A 23 6.53 -4.72 -10.64
N SER A 24 5.21 -4.64 -10.40
CA SER A 24 4.39 -5.73 -9.84
C SER A 24 4.87 -6.18 -8.44
N SER A 25 4.44 -5.46 -7.41
CA SER A 25 4.74 -5.72 -5.99
C SER A 25 4.29 -7.11 -5.54
N THR A 26 3.08 -7.51 -5.92
CA THR A 26 2.50 -8.82 -5.59
C THR A 26 3.37 -10.00 -6.03
N GLY A 27 3.97 -9.92 -7.23
CA GLY A 27 4.84 -10.99 -7.75
C GLY A 27 6.13 -11.13 -6.94
N HIS A 28 6.73 -10.01 -6.55
CA HIS A 28 7.95 -9.99 -5.76
C HIS A 28 7.74 -10.55 -4.35
N ILE A 29 6.62 -10.20 -3.70
CA ILE A 29 6.28 -10.70 -2.35
C ILE A 29 6.00 -12.20 -2.35
N LEU A 30 5.21 -12.69 -3.32
CA LEU A 30 4.92 -14.13 -3.44
C LEU A 30 6.19 -14.94 -3.68
N LEU A 31 7.07 -14.46 -4.55
CA LEU A 31 8.32 -15.16 -4.87
C LEU A 31 9.30 -15.12 -3.68
N ALA A 32 9.47 -13.96 -3.04
CA ALA A 32 10.31 -13.81 -1.86
C ALA A 32 9.79 -14.64 -0.67
N GLY A 33 8.48 -14.64 -0.43
CA GLY A 33 7.83 -15.46 0.60
C GLY A 33 8.04 -16.96 0.37
N HIS A 34 7.91 -17.43 -0.88
CA HIS A 34 8.18 -18.82 -1.25
C HIS A 34 9.63 -19.22 -0.97
N PHE A 35 10.61 -18.40 -1.35
CA PHE A 35 12.03 -18.68 -1.08
C PHE A 35 12.40 -18.64 0.41
N MET A 36 11.68 -17.87 1.22
CA MET A 36 11.87 -17.78 2.66
C MET A 36 11.11 -18.85 3.45
N GLY A 37 10.31 -19.71 2.79
CA GLY A 37 9.45 -20.68 3.46
C GLY A 37 8.32 -20.03 4.27
N PHE A 38 7.98 -18.79 3.95
CA PHE A 38 6.93 -18.01 4.62
C PHE A 38 5.61 -18.18 3.84
N GLU A 39 4.78 -19.13 4.27
CA GLU A 39 3.43 -19.28 3.72
C GLU A 39 2.41 -18.50 4.52
N SER A 40 1.75 -17.54 3.87
CA SER A 40 0.62 -16.83 4.46
C SER A 40 -0.68 -17.61 4.24
N ALA A 41 -1.43 -17.85 5.33
CA ALA A 41 -2.78 -18.41 5.23
C ALA A 41 -3.68 -17.48 4.41
N GLY A 42 -4.01 -17.89 3.18
CA GLY A 42 -4.95 -17.18 2.31
C GLY A 42 -4.49 -15.79 1.87
N LYS A 43 -3.18 -15.55 1.70
CA LYS A 43 -2.62 -14.25 1.28
C LYS A 43 -2.86 -13.09 2.26
N THR A 44 -3.29 -13.39 3.48
CA THR A 44 -3.66 -12.37 4.47
C THR A 44 -2.50 -11.42 4.76
N PHE A 45 -1.27 -11.93 4.82
CA PHE A 45 -0.08 -11.13 5.10
C PHE A 45 0.17 -10.09 3.99
N GLU A 46 0.10 -10.51 2.72
CA GLU A 46 0.26 -9.62 1.56
C GLU A 46 -0.76 -8.48 1.58
N VAL A 47 -2.03 -8.79 1.87
CA VAL A 47 -3.08 -7.78 1.97
C VAL A 47 -2.78 -6.80 3.11
N VAL A 48 -2.34 -7.29 4.27
CA VAL A 48 -2.05 -6.43 5.43
C VAL A 48 -0.87 -5.48 5.17
N ILE A 49 0.22 -5.96 4.56
CA ILE A 49 1.38 -5.10 4.27
C ILE A 49 1.07 -4.07 3.18
N GLN A 50 0.27 -4.43 2.17
CA GLN A 50 -0.19 -3.52 1.13
C GLN A 50 -1.07 -2.40 1.71
N LEU A 51 -1.97 -2.74 2.64
CA LEU A 51 -2.74 -1.73 3.39
C LEU A 51 -1.83 -0.76 4.14
N GLY A 52 -0.69 -1.24 4.66
CA GLY A 52 0.35 -0.38 5.25
C GLY A 52 0.96 0.59 4.24
N ALA A 53 1.27 0.14 3.03
CA ALA A 53 1.79 0.98 1.96
C ALA A 53 0.77 2.04 1.50
N VAL A 54 -0.50 1.65 1.32
CA VAL A 54 -1.60 2.59 1.01
C VAL A 54 -1.76 3.62 2.13
N LEU A 55 -1.75 3.18 3.40
CA LEU A 55 -1.85 4.08 4.55
C LEU A 55 -0.70 5.09 4.58
N ALA A 56 0.53 4.68 4.24
CA ALA A 56 1.67 5.59 4.18
C ALA A 56 1.42 6.74 3.18
N VAL A 57 0.90 6.44 1.98
CA VAL A 57 0.53 7.47 0.99
C VAL A 57 -0.62 8.33 1.48
N MET A 58 -1.64 7.73 2.07
CA MET A 58 -2.79 8.47 2.64
C MET A 58 -2.35 9.45 3.71
N LEU A 59 -1.39 9.09 4.56
CA LEU A 59 -0.81 9.98 5.58
C LEU A 59 0.03 11.09 4.97
N VAL A 60 0.89 10.77 4.00
CA VAL A 60 1.72 11.77 3.28
C VAL A 60 0.85 12.84 2.60
N TYR A 61 -0.28 12.43 2.02
CA TYR A 61 -1.22 13.34 1.34
C TYR A 61 -2.42 13.74 2.19
N ALA A 62 -2.45 13.45 3.50
CA ALA A 62 -3.64 13.61 4.33
C ALA A 62 -4.21 15.04 4.28
N THR A 63 -3.34 16.05 4.43
CA THR A 63 -3.74 17.46 4.40
C THR A 63 -4.32 17.87 3.05
N LYS A 64 -3.70 17.44 1.95
CA LYS A 64 -4.16 17.72 0.58
C LYS A 64 -5.49 17.02 0.30
N LEU A 65 -5.61 15.76 0.68
CA LEU A 65 -6.84 14.98 0.53
C LEU A 65 -7.99 15.63 1.29
N VAL A 66 -7.79 15.95 2.57
CA VAL A 66 -8.79 16.64 3.40
C VAL A 66 -9.18 17.99 2.79
N ALA A 67 -8.23 18.77 2.31
CA ALA A 67 -8.51 20.05 1.65
C ALA A 67 -9.37 19.90 0.40
N VAL A 68 -9.08 18.90 -0.45
CA VAL A 68 -9.87 18.60 -1.66
C VAL A 68 -11.29 18.17 -1.30
N PHE A 69 -11.45 17.27 -0.33
CA PHE A 69 -12.77 16.83 0.11
C PHE A 69 -13.58 17.95 0.78
N ALA A 70 -12.95 18.81 1.58
CA ALA A 70 -13.60 19.96 2.20
C ALA A 70 -14.01 21.03 1.18
N ALA A 71 -13.26 21.19 0.09
CA ALA A 71 -13.57 22.12 -0.99
C ALA A 71 -14.67 21.60 -1.94
N ALA A 72 -14.89 20.29 -2.00
CA ALA A 72 -15.84 19.65 -2.94
C ALA A 72 -17.25 20.25 -2.96
N PRO A 73 -17.89 20.63 -1.83
CA PRO A 73 -19.23 21.23 -1.87
C PRO A 73 -19.27 22.60 -2.57
N HIS A 74 -18.20 23.38 -2.49
CA HIS A 74 -18.17 24.77 -2.94
C HIS A 74 -17.40 24.99 -4.25
N ASP A 75 -16.51 24.07 -4.60
CA ASP A 75 -15.65 24.17 -5.77
C ASP A 75 -15.99 23.09 -6.83
N PRO A 76 -16.51 23.47 -8.01
CA PRO A 76 -16.72 22.56 -9.13
C PRO A 76 -15.44 21.85 -9.60
N GLN A 77 -14.28 22.47 -9.42
CA GLN A 77 -12.98 21.93 -9.81
C GLN A 77 -12.51 20.83 -8.85
N ALA A 78 -12.75 20.97 -7.55
CA ALA A 78 -12.54 19.92 -6.56
C ALA A 78 -13.40 18.68 -6.85
N ARG A 79 -14.68 18.85 -7.21
CA ARG A 79 -15.56 17.73 -7.63
C ARG A 79 -15.03 17.00 -8.85
N ARG A 80 -14.54 17.75 -9.85
CA ARG A 80 -14.00 17.18 -11.08
C ARG A 80 -12.70 16.42 -10.83
N THR A 81 -11.87 16.88 -9.89
CA THR A 81 -10.68 16.16 -9.43
C THR A 81 -11.05 14.83 -8.77
N ILE A 82 -12.04 14.83 -7.87
CA ILE A 82 -12.53 13.62 -7.21
C ILE A 82 -13.11 12.63 -8.24
N LEU A 83 -13.93 13.11 -9.19
CA LEU A 83 -14.52 12.28 -10.25
C LEU A 83 -13.49 11.74 -11.26
N SER A 84 -12.34 12.38 -11.41
CA SER A 84 -11.28 11.88 -12.30
C SER A 84 -10.40 10.80 -11.69
N VAL A 85 -10.47 10.63 -10.37
CA VAL A 85 -9.66 9.67 -9.60
C VAL A 85 -10.45 8.38 -9.30
N LEU A 86 -11.79 8.46 -9.29
CA LEU A 86 -12.72 7.32 -9.19
C LEU A 86 -13.00 6.70 -10.57
#